data_AF-A0A851ZWI8-F1
#
_entry.id   AF-A0A851ZWI8-F1
#
_cell.length_a   1.000
_cell.length_b   1.000
_cell.length_c   1.000
_cell.angle_alpha   90.00
_cell.angle_beta   90.00
_cell.angle_gamma   90.00
#
_symmetry.space_group_name_H-M   'P 1'
#
loop_
_entity.id
_entity.type
_entity.pdbx_description
1 polymer ?
#
loop_
_entity_poly.entity_id
_entity_poly.type
_entity_poly.pdbx_seq_one_letter_code
_entity_poly.pdbx_strand_id
1 'polypeptide(L)'
;SHLIDLPTCELHRLGEIADLVTSVRLSHIRKQKLALALKNEGYIPKLLQLFQVCESVKNTEGLHLLFDIVRGILYLDKAILFEVMFSDECILGVVGCLEYDPCLAQPGWHREFLTKTEKLQEVIPIRDPALRQKIRQMSRAQYIHAIIMPNPSDFEEGFLSTLNSFISCSKEEILQALQKDEEFLPEVFAQLTNEATAGEQQCELMKFFKEFCAFSFTLPAKRDEFLQTLAKLGFLPTLEMLMGMDDLQVRAAATDILSYLVEFSPATVQQFVMQEAQKSENDTQLITEVIEQIICCPDPKFGGDNNLMEILCALIDPEKMLAVASNLEIFEFLDIFYDRYIHVLTAPLLADTSEEWYEIVYFDSTLFIFLVQIMALLFLVENYQTAEILASVLELLSFCVERHKYHMKIFVIKKDLLRRTLVLMKSKHKFLALCALRFMRRIIGLKDELYNNYITLGNLFEPVVNAVLDNRNKCNLLKSACMELFEFIRKEDIQFLIAHIVENFSDTLESVKYFHTFQGLKTKYEQEKYQQNEKLN
;
A
#
# COMPACT_ATOMS: atom_id res chain seq x y z
N SER A 1 -32.11 39.90 22.41
CA SER A 1 -30.94 39.10 22.85
C SER A 1 -31.37 38.11 23.93
N HIS A 2 -32.29 37.19 23.61
CA HIS A 2 -32.76 36.21 24.60
C HIS A 2 -31.88 34.96 24.53
N LEU A 3 -31.13 34.70 25.60
CA LEU A 3 -30.55 33.40 25.93
C LEU A 3 -31.70 32.40 26.14
N ILE A 4 -31.46 31.13 25.84
CA ILE A 4 -32.43 30.06 26.15
C ILE A 4 -32.37 29.83 27.65
N ASP A 5 -33.50 29.94 28.37
CA ASP A 5 -33.56 29.59 29.79
C ASP A 5 -33.41 28.07 29.93
N LEU A 6 -32.35 27.65 30.61
CA LEU A 6 -32.07 26.24 30.88
C LEU A 6 -32.86 25.77 32.12
N PRO A 7 -33.50 24.59 32.07
CA PRO A 7 -34.05 23.93 33.25
C PRO A 7 -32.96 23.75 34.33
N THR A 8 -33.31 23.82 35.60
CA THR A 8 -32.37 23.47 36.68
C THR A 8 -31.96 22.00 36.56
N CYS A 9 -30.67 21.71 36.79
CA CYS A 9 -30.15 20.34 36.81
C CYS A 9 -30.69 19.61 38.05
N GLU A 10 -31.88 19.04 37.92
CA GLU A 10 -32.55 18.27 38.97
C GLU A 10 -33.16 16.98 38.40
N LEU A 11 -33.19 15.91 39.21
CA LEU A 11 -33.56 14.56 38.75
C LEU A 11 -34.93 14.52 38.06
N HIS A 12 -35.93 15.20 38.63
CA HIS A 12 -37.30 15.22 38.10
C HIS A 12 -37.46 16.04 36.82
N ARG A 13 -36.45 16.86 36.46
CA ARG A 13 -36.45 17.72 35.28
C ARG A 13 -35.62 17.15 34.13
N LEU A 14 -34.99 15.99 34.30
CA LEU A 14 -34.18 15.35 33.25
C LEU A 14 -34.98 15.12 31.96
N GLY A 15 -36.27 14.77 32.06
CA GLY A 15 -37.16 14.67 30.89
C GLY A 15 -37.27 15.99 30.11
N GLU A 16 -37.50 17.11 30.81
CA GLU A 16 -37.57 18.45 30.19
C GLU A 16 -36.27 18.83 29.48
N ILE A 17 -35.13 18.44 30.07
CA ILE A 17 -33.80 18.70 29.51
C ILE A 17 -33.57 17.85 28.24
N ALA A 18 -33.95 16.57 28.27
CA ALA A 18 -33.84 15.67 27.12
C ALA A 18 -34.68 16.17 25.92
N ASP A 19 -35.91 16.61 26.19
CA ASP A 19 -36.80 17.19 25.19
C ASP A 19 -36.24 18.49 24.60
N LEU A 20 -35.69 19.36 25.45
CA LEU A 20 -35.07 20.62 25.01
C LEU A 20 -33.91 20.36 24.06
N VAL A 21 -32.99 19.47 24.41
CA VAL A 21 -31.81 19.14 23.60
C VAL A 21 -32.23 18.51 22.27
N THR A 22 -33.23 17.62 22.29
CA THR A 22 -33.73 16.93 21.10
C THR A 22 -34.45 17.89 20.14
N SER A 23 -35.27 18.81 20.67
CA SER A 23 -36.06 19.76 19.89
C SER A 23 -35.21 20.74 19.04
N VAL A 24 -33.94 20.91 19.40
CA VAL A 24 -33.03 21.86 18.78
C VAL A 24 -32.25 21.26 17.59
N ARG A 25 -32.33 19.93 17.38
CA ARG A 25 -31.53 19.20 16.35
C ARG A 25 -31.63 19.74 14.92
N LEU A 26 -32.75 20.34 14.53
CA LEU A 26 -32.98 20.78 13.14
C LEU A 26 -32.61 22.26 12.88
N SER A 27 -32.33 23.07 13.92
CA SER A 27 -32.15 24.52 13.78
C SER A 27 -30.75 24.97 14.17
N HIS A 28 -29.92 25.37 13.19
CA HIS A 28 -28.55 25.85 13.42
C HIS A 28 -28.45 27.02 14.42
N ILE A 29 -29.37 27.99 14.33
CA ILE A 29 -29.39 29.17 15.22
C ILE A 29 -29.70 28.74 16.66
N ARG A 30 -30.66 27.84 16.85
CA ARG A 30 -31.00 27.34 18.19
C ARG A 30 -29.89 26.48 18.77
N LYS A 31 -29.21 25.65 17.96
CA LYS A 31 -28.03 24.87 18.39
C LYS A 31 -26.95 25.77 18.97
N GLN A 32 -26.64 26.87 18.28
CA GLN A 32 -25.59 27.79 18.72
C GLN A 32 -25.95 28.49 20.04
N LYS A 33 -27.20 28.93 20.19
CA LYS A 33 -27.68 29.55 21.44
C LYS A 33 -27.67 28.56 22.62
N LEU A 34 -28.14 27.33 22.38
CA LEU A 34 -28.16 26.29 23.41
C LEU A 34 -26.73 25.94 23.84
N ALA A 35 -25.81 25.77 22.90
CA ALA A 35 -24.41 25.47 23.19
C ALA A 35 -23.75 26.57 24.05
N LEU A 36 -24.02 27.84 23.77
CA LEU A 36 -23.52 28.96 24.58
C LEU A 36 -24.10 28.95 26.00
N ALA A 37 -25.39 28.68 26.16
CA ALA A 37 -26.03 28.57 27.47
C ALA A 37 -25.44 27.42 28.29
N LEU A 38 -25.29 26.23 27.68
CA LEU A 38 -24.70 25.05 28.32
C LEU A 38 -23.26 25.29 28.82
N LYS A 39 -22.45 26.04 28.05
CA LYS A 39 -21.08 26.40 28.45
C LYS A 39 -21.06 27.43 29.57
N ASN A 40 -21.79 28.54 29.42
CA ASN A 40 -21.68 29.69 30.34
C ASN A 40 -22.20 29.38 31.75
N GLU A 41 -23.15 28.46 31.91
CA GLU A 41 -23.74 28.13 33.21
C GLU A 41 -23.03 26.97 33.94
N GLY A 42 -21.94 26.44 33.35
CA GLY A 42 -21.28 25.22 33.85
C GLY A 42 -22.24 24.04 33.90
N TYR A 43 -23.15 23.96 32.93
CA TYR A 43 -24.30 23.06 32.97
C TYR A 43 -23.88 21.60 32.83
N ILE A 44 -22.89 21.33 31.97
CA ILE A 44 -22.36 19.98 31.70
C ILE A 44 -21.78 19.36 32.98
N PRO A 45 -20.83 19.99 33.71
CA PRO A 45 -20.36 19.47 35.00
C PRO A 45 -21.49 19.15 36.00
N LYS A 46 -22.53 20.00 36.08
CA LYS A 46 -23.68 19.76 36.97
C LYS A 46 -24.50 18.54 36.56
N LEU A 47 -24.70 18.32 35.25
CA LEU A 47 -25.34 17.09 34.75
C LEU A 47 -24.51 15.85 35.09
N LEU A 48 -23.17 15.93 34.99
CA LEU A 48 -22.29 14.82 35.33
C LEU A 48 -22.27 14.53 36.85
N GLN A 49 -22.45 15.54 37.70
CA GLN A 49 -22.65 15.33 39.14
C GLN A 49 -23.97 14.58 39.42
N LEU A 50 -25.05 14.92 38.71
CA LEU A 50 -26.30 14.16 38.82
C LEU A 50 -26.13 12.72 38.34
N PHE A 51 -25.37 12.50 37.28
CA PHE A 51 -25.03 11.16 36.81
C PHE A 51 -24.37 10.31 37.91
N GLN A 52 -23.39 10.85 38.63
CA GLN A 52 -22.75 10.15 39.74
C GLN A 52 -23.76 9.79 40.85
N VAL A 53 -24.70 10.68 41.16
CA VAL A 53 -25.77 10.41 42.13
C VAL A 53 -26.66 9.27 41.61
N CYS A 54 -27.17 9.36 40.37
CA CYS A 54 -28.01 8.33 39.75
C CYS A 54 -27.32 6.96 39.72
N GLU A 55 -26.04 6.93 39.40
CA GLU A 55 -25.22 5.71 39.35
C GLU A 55 -25.07 5.10 40.74
N SER A 56 -24.80 5.91 41.78
CA SER A 56 -24.65 5.43 43.15
C SER A 56 -25.93 4.80 43.73
N VAL A 57 -27.10 5.32 43.34
CA VAL A 57 -28.41 4.79 43.76
C VAL A 57 -29.01 3.78 42.76
N LYS A 58 -28.30 3.46 41.68
CA LYS A 58 -28.74 2.56 40.59
C LYS A 58 -30.09 2.95 39.97
N ASN A 59 -30.33 4.25 39.79
CA ASN A 59 -31.55 4.75 39.13
C ASN A 59 -31.45 4.62 37.61
N THR A 60 -31.98 3.52 37.06
CA THR A 60 -31.92 3.20 35.62
C THR A 60 -32.61 4.23 34.73
N GLU A 61 -33.78 4.74 35.15
CA GLU A 61 -34.53 5.72 34.36
C GLU A 61 -33.77 7.04 34.22
N GLY A 62 -33.18 7.53 35.33
CA GLY A 62 -32.33 8.71 35.31
C GLY A 62 -31.08 8.53 34.47
N LEU A 63 -30.46 7.34 34.49
CA LEU A 63 -29.27 7.03 33.70
C LEU A 63 -29.58 7.00 32.19
N HIS A 64 -30.72 6.44 31.78
CA HIS A 64 -31.17 6.45 30.38
C HIS A 64 -31.46 7.88 29.88
N LEU A 65 -32.12 8.71 30.69
CA LEU A 65 -32.34 10.13 30.33
C LEU A 65 -31.01 10.88 30.19
N LEU A 66 -30.05 10.62 31.08
CA LEU A 66 -28.72 11.23 31.00
C LEU A 66 -27.93 10.76 29.76
N PHE A 67 -28.07 9.50 29.35
CA PHE A 67 -27.55 9.00 28.07
C PHE A 67 -28.10 9.84 26.91
N ASP A 68 -29.42 10.01 26.82
CA ASP A 68 -30.06 10.75 25.73
C ASP A 68 -29.67 12.24 25.72
N ILE A 69 -29.59 12.86 26.89
CA ILE A 69 -29.13 14.26 27.04
C ILE A 69 -27.69 14.40 26.55
N VAL A 70 -26.76 13.58 27.05
CA VAL A 70 -25.33 13.66 26.68
C VAL A 70 -25.14 13.39 25.19
N ARG A 71 -25.79 12.36 24.66
CA ARG A 71 -25.78 12.04 23.23
C ARG A 71 -26.34 13.19 22.40
N GLY A 72 -27.45 13.79 22.84
CA GLY A 72 -28.07 14.95 22.21
C GLY A 72 -27.16 16.18 22.20
N ILE A 73 -26.43 16.44 23.29
CA ILE A 73 -25.47 17.54 23.38
C ILE A 73 -24.32 17.33 22.39
N LEU A 74 -23.80 16.10 22.25
CA LEU A 74 -22.77 15.76 21.27
C LEU A 74 -23.27 16.02 19.83
N TYR A 75 -24.54 15.71 19.54
CA TYR A 75 -25.18 16.01 18.24
C TYR A 75 -25.48 17.49 17.98
N LEU A 76 -25.26 18.39 18.95
CA LEU A 76 -25.26 19.82 18.66
C LEU A 76 -24.07 20.22 17.79
N ASP A 77 -23.01 19.41 17.79
CA ASP A 77 -21.80 19.53 16.98
C ASP A 77 -21.20 20.95 17.05
N LYS A 78 -20.74 21.33 18.25
CA LYS A 78 -20.15 22.65 18.52
C LYS A 78 -18.82 22.52 19.26
N ALA A 79 -17.78 23.13 18.71
CA ALA A 79 -16.41 23.11 19.26
C ALA A 79 -16.36 23.53 20.74
N ILE A 80 -17.10 24.58 21.12
CA ILE A 80 -17.15 25.08 22.50
C ILE A 80 -17.67 24.05 23.52
N LEU A 81 -18.48 23.07 23.08
CA LEU A 81 -18.98 22.00 23.93
C LEU A 81 -17.94 20.87 24.01
N PHE A 82 -17.27 20.55 22.91
CA PHE A 82 -16.19 19.56 22.89
C PHE A 82 -15.03 19.94 23.81
N GLU A 83 -14.67 21.23 23.88
CA GLU A 83 -13.68 21.73 24.85
C GLU A 83 -14.03 21.37 26.31
N VAL A 84 -15.32 21.45 26.67
CA VAL A 84 -15.79 21.17 28.04
C VAL A 84 -15.98 19.67 28.24
N MET A 85 -16.70 19.00 27.34
CA MET A 85 -17.03 17.57 27.44
C MET A 85 -15.79 16.68 27.39
N PHE A 86 -14.79 17.06 26.59
CA PHE A 86 -13.54 16.30 26.46
C PHE A 86 -12.43 16.78 27.39
N SER A 87 -12.74 17.64 28.36
CA SER A 87 -11.80 17.98 29.44
C SER A 87 -11.56 16.78 30.36
N ASP A 88 -10.40 16.70 31.01
CA ASP A 88 -10.07 15.60 31.93
C ASP A 88 -11.08 15.43 33.07
N GLU A 89 -11.69 16.53 33.52
CA GLU A 89 -12.69 16.52 34.60
C GLU A 89 -14.03 15.89 34.14
N CYS A 90 -14.41 16.09 32.88
CA CYS A 90 -15.73 15.71 32.39
C CYS A 90 -15.73 14.39 31.61
N ILE A 91 -14.63 14.03 30.94
CA ILE A 91 -14.65 13.02 29.88
C ILE A 91 -15.05 11.62 30.35
N LEU A 92 -14.59 11.20 31.54
CA LEU A 92 -15.00 9.91 32.12
C LEU A 92 -16.47 9.92 32.53
N GLY A 93 -16.99 11.07 32.97
CA GLY A 93 -18.42 11.23 33.23
C GLY A 93 -19.25 11.16 31.94
N VAL A 94 -18.80 11.84 30.89
CA VAL A 94 -19.44 11.81 29.56
C VAL A 94 -19.48 10.39 29.01
N VAL A 95 -18.35 9.69 29.03
CA VAL A 95 -18.27 8.28 28.58
C VAL A 95 -19.12 7.38 29.47
N GLY A 96 -19.12 7.61 30.78
CA GLY A 96 -19.97 6.88 31.72
C GLY A 96 -21.46 7.03 31.41
N CYS A 97 -21.93 8.22 31.06
CA CYS A 97 -23.32 8.41 30.59
C CYS A 97 -23.60 7.59 29.32
N LEU A 98 -22.63 7.53 28.39
CA LEU A 98 -22.76 6.79 27.13
C LEU A 98 -22.76 5.25 27.31
N GLU A 99 -22.39 4.72 28.47
CA GLU A 99 -22.47 3.28 28.75
C GLU A 99 -23.92 2.79 28.91
N TYR A 100 -24.84 3.66 29.33
CA TYR A 100 -26.22 3.30 29.66
C TYR A 100 -27.18 3.45 28.47
N ASP A 101 -26.79 2.94 27.29
CA ASP A 101 -27.65 2.93 26.10
C ASP A 101 -28.92 2.11 26.38
N PRO A 102 -30.13 2.71 26.30
CA PRO A 102 -31.40 2.01 26.52
C PRO A 102 -31.63 0.84 25.55
N CYS A 103 -30.96 0.82 24.40
CA CYS A 103 -31.03 -0.27 23.42
C CYS A 103 -30.23 -1.51 23.83
N LEU A 104 -29.32 -1.41 24.80
CA LEU A 104 -28.47 -2.50 25.25
C LEU A 104 -29.03 -3.16 26.53
N ALA A 105 -28.88 -4.48 26.63
CA ALA A 105 -29.34 -5.24 27.79
C ALA A 105 -28.49 -5.01 29.04
N GLN A 106 -27.23 -4.62 28.87
CA GLN A 106 -26.31 -4.25 29.95
C GLN A 106 -25.49 -3.02 29.54
N PRO A 107 -25.00 -2.24 30.53
CA PRO A 107 -24.15 -1.10 30.25
C PRO A 107 -22.89 -1.50 29.47
N GLY A 108 -22.44 -0.61 28.59
CA GLY A 108 -21.14 -0.69 27.93
C GLY A 108 -19.98 -0.60 28.92
N TRP A 109 -18.80 -1.07 28.50
CA TRP A 109 -17.59 -1.13 29.33
C TRP A 109 -16.57 -0.08 28.87
N HIS A 110 -17.07 1.12 28.53
CA HIS A 110 -16.32 2.15 27.82
C HIS A 110 -15.25 2.81 28.70
N ARG A 111 -15.58 3.15 29.96
CA ARG A 111 -14.63 3.70 30.94
C ARG A 111 -13.52 2.71 31.26
N GLU A 112 -13.85 1.42 31.43
CA GLU A 112 -12.85 0.39 31.69
C GLU A 112 -11.91 0.20 30.51
N PHE A 113 -12.45 0.17 29.28
CA PHE A 113 -11.66 0.09 28.06
C PHE A 113 -10.69 1.27 27.94
N LEU A 114 -11.17 2.51 28.08
CA LEU A 114 -10.32 3.70 28.01
C LEU A 114 -9.21 3.68 29.08
N THR A 115 -9.54 3.26 30.30
CA THR A 115 -8.57 3.19 31.41
C THR A 115 -7.50 2.10 31.18
N LYS A 116 -7.85 1.00 30.51
CA LYS A 116 -6.90 -0.06 30.13
C LYS A 116 -5.99 0.39 28.98
N THR A 117 -6.56 1.00 27.95
CA THR A 117 -5.83 1.49 26.77
C THR A 117 -4.85 2.62 27.11
N GLU A 118 -5.17 3.47 28.08
CA GLU A 118 -4.24 4.53 28.55
C GLU A 118 -2.91 3.99 29.08
N LYS A 119 -2.89 2.79 29.68
CA LYS A 119 -1.65 2.17 30.17
C LYS A 119 -0.75 1.64 29.05
N LEU A 120 -1.33 1.32 27.89
CA LEU A 120 -0.59 0.86 26.71
C LEU A 120 0.04 2.02 25.94
N GLN A 121 -0.54 3.23 26.01
CA GLN A 121 -0.02 4.42 25.32
C GLN A 121 1.22 5.03 26.00
N GLU A 122 1.61 4.59 27.20
CA GLU A 122 2.82 5.07 27.90
C GLU A 122 4.15 4.55 27.30
N VAL A 123 4.10 3.74 26.24
CA VAL A 123 5.29 3.22 25.54
C VAL A 123 6.04 4.35 24.80
N ILE A 124 5.39 5.48 24.50
CA ILE A 124 5.99 6.58 23.73
C ILE A 124 6.61 7.62 24.68
N PRO A 125 7.88 8.02 24.49
CA PRO A 125 8.57 8.97 25.35
C PRO A 125 8.10 10.43 25.13
N ILE A 126 6.89 10.76 25.56
CA ILE A 126 6.38 12.13 25.51
C ILE A 126 6.81 12.82 26.81
N ARG A 127 7.69 13.83 26.78
CA ARG A 127 8.16 14.52 27.99
C ARG A 127 7.18 15.59 28.49
N ASP A 128 6.54 16.29 27.56
CA ASP A 128 5.62 17.39 27.88
C ASP A 128 4.28 16.86 28.45
N PRO A 129 3.94 17.17 29.72
CA PRO A 129 2.67 16.75 30.31
C PRO A 129 1.44 17.38 29.61
N ALA A 130 1.56 18.58 29.04
CA ALA A 130 0.46 19.22 28.30
C ALA A 130 0.18 18.48 26.98
N LEU A 131 1.23 18.07 26.26
CA LEU A 131 1.11 17.23 25.07
C LEU A 131 0.51 15.86 25.39
N ARG A 132 0.93 15.20 26.48
CA ARG A 132 0.29 13.94 26.92
C ARG A 132 -1.20 14.12 27.17
N GLN A 133 -1.57 15.23 27.81
CA GLN A 133 -2.97 15.55 28.07
C GLN A 133 -3.75 15.73 26.76
N LYS A 134 -3.18 16.43 25.78
CA LYS A 134 -3.80 16.62 24.47
C LYS A 134 -3.97 15.29 23.71
N ILE A 135 -2.98 14.40 23.75
CA ILE A 135 -3.05 13.07 23.14
C ILE A 135 -4.19 12.25 23.76
N ARG A 136 -4.29 12.23 25.11
CA ARG A 136 -5.40 11.56 25.80
C ARG A 136 -6.76 12.16 25.44
N GLN A 137 -6.86 13.48 25.38
CA GLN A 137 -8.10 14.15 24.96
C GLN A 137 -8.50 13.74 23.54
N MET A 138 -7.55 13.72 22.61
CA MET A 138 -7.77 13.35 21.21
C MET A 138 -8.18 11.88 21.06
N SER A 139 -7.48 10.95 21.72
CA SER A 139 -7.79 9.50 21.65
C SER A 139 -9.18 9.19 22.23
N ARG A 140 -9.54 9.81 23.35
CA ARG A 140 -10.87 9.66 23.95
C ARG A 140 -11.96 10.29 23.07
N ALA A 141 -11.70 11.43 22.43
CA ALA A 141 -12.65 12.05 21.48
C ALA A 141 -12.89 11.16 20.25
N GLN A 142 -11.84 10.53 19.71
CA GLN A 142 -11.97 9.54 18.63
C GLN A 142 -12.79 8.33 19.06
N TYR A 143 -12.57 7.83 20.27
CA TYR A 143 -13.33 6.70 20.79
C TYR A 143 -14.82 7.06 20.96
N ILE A 144 -15.12 8.24 21.50
CA ILE A 144 -16.49 8.75 21.61
C ILE A 144 -17.12 8.90 20.22
N HIS A 145 -16.38 9.43 19.24
CA HIS A 145 -16.85 9.52 17.86
C HIS A 145 -17.25 8.14 17.30
N ALA A 146 -16.46 7.09 17.56
CA ALA A 146 -16.77 5.73 17.16
C ALA A 146 -18.02 5.16 17.86
N ILE A 147 -18.20 5.43 19.17
CA ILE A 147 -19.39 5.00 19.92
C ILE A 147 -20.67 5.65 19.36
N ILE A 148 -20.61 6.94 19.04
CA ILE A 148 -21.77 7.71 18.54
C ILE A 148 -22.18 7.28 17.12
N MET A 149 -21.32 6.54 16.41
CA MET A 149 -21.51 6.09 15.02
C MET A 149 -21.68 4.56 14.90
N PRO A 150 -22.79 3.93 15.33
CA PRO A 150 -22.95 2.48 15.16
C PRO A 150 -23.33 2.03 13.73
N ASN A 151 -23.92 2.89 12.89
CA ASN A 151 -24.43 2.48 11.56
C ASN A 151 -24.23 3.57 10.47
N PRO A 152 -23.55 3.26 9.36
CA PRO A 152 -23.30 4.20 8.25
C PRO A 152 -24.48 4.39 7.28
N SER A 153 -25.62 3.70 7.48
CA SER A 153 -26.68 3.62 6.47
C SER A 153 -27.63 4.82 6.41
N ASP A 154 -27.71 5.63 7.47
CA ASP A 154 -28.58 6.79 7.52
C ASP A 154 -27.89 7.90 8.33
N PHE A 155 -27.33 8.93 7.70
CA PHE A 155 -27.40 10.35 8.12
C PHE A 155 -26.47 11.22 7.25
N GLU A 156 -27.13 12.10 6.48
CA GLU A 156 -26.74 13.42 5.95
C GLU A 156 -25.25 13.80 5.84
N GLU A 157 -24.83 14.20 4.64
CA GLU A 157 -23.57 14.94 4.39
C GLU A 157 -23.38 16.06 5.43
N GLY A 158 -22.26 16.02 6.17
CA GLY A 158 -21.88 17.07 7.15
C GLY A 158 -22.19 16.76 8.62
N PHE A 159 -22.73 15.58 8.94
CA PHE A 159 -22.94 15.14 10.32
C PHE A 159 -21.61 15.03 11.09
N LEU A 160 -21.55 15.59 12.31
CA LEU A 160 -20.35 15.63 13.17
C LEU A 160 -19.10 16.25 12.51
N SER A 161 -19.29 17.14 11.52
CA SER A 161 -18.18 17.84 10.86
C SER A 161 -17.32 18.64 11.84
N THR A 162 -17.92 19.25 12.86
CA THR A 162 -17.18 20.01 13.88
C THR A 162 -16.36 19.09 14.78
N LEU A 163 -16.87 17.91 15.11
CA LEU A 163 -16.13 16.89 15.87
C LEU A 163 -14.94 16.34 15.06
N ASN A 164 -15.16 16.05 13.79
CA ASN A 164 -14.09 15.66 12.87
C ASN A 164 -13.03 16.76 12.74
N SER A 165 -13.44 18.02 12.62
CA SER A 165 -12.51 19.16 12.65
C SER A 165 -11.77 19.25 13.99
N PHE A 166 -12.43 19.04 15.13
CA PHE A 166 -11.78 19.04 16.45
C PHE A 166 -10.71 17.95 16.56
N ILE A 167 -11.00 16.74 16.10
CA ILE A 167 -10.05 15.62 16.10
C ILE A 167 -8.87 15.94 15.16
N SER A 168 -9.14 16.45 13.95
CA SER A 168 -8.09 16.81 12.98
C SER A 168 -7.20 17.95 13.47
N CYS A 169 -7.77 19.02 14.04
CA CYS A 169 -6.99 20.10 14.64
C CYS A 169 -6.16 19.61 15.82
N SER A 170 -6.71 18.73 16.67
CA SER A 170 -5.95 18.15 17.79
C SER A 170 -4.77 17.31 17.30
N LYS A 171 -4.96 16.52 16.23
CA LYS A 171 -3.86 15.78 15.59
C LYS A 171 -2.77 16.70 15.06
N GLU A 172 -3.15 17.78 14.38
CA GLU A 172 -2.21 18.75 13.84
C GLU A 172 -1.40 19.44 14.97
N GLU A 173 -2.06 19.85 16.06
CA GLU A 173 -1.38 20.42 17.23
C GLU A 173 -0.40 19.43 17.89
N ILE A 174 -0.82 18.17 18.07
CA ILE A 174 0.05 17.11 18.63
C ILE A 174 1.26 16.90 17.73
N LEU A 175 1.05 16.80 16.41
CA LEU A 175 2.12 16.59 15.45
C LEU A 175 3.12 17.75 15.47
N GLN A 176 2.64 18.99 15.47
CA GLN A 176 3.48 20.18 15.53
C GLN A 176 4.28 20.25 16.84
N ALA A 177 3.71 19.81 17.96
CA ALA A 177 4.41 19.75 19.23
C ALA A 177 5.52 18.69 19.22
N LEU A 178 5.23 17.49 18.68
CA LEU A 178 6.20 16.41 18.53
C LEU A 178 7.32 16.75 17.54
N GLN A 179 7.02 17.41 16.42
CA GLN A 179 8.02 17.84 15.44
C GLN A 179 8.96 18.94 15.98
N LYS A 180 8.51 19.75 16.94
CA LYS A 180 9.33 20.77 17.61
C LYS A 180 10.26 20.19 18.68
N ASP A 181 9.98 18.98 19.17
CA ASP A 181 10.84 18.28 20.12
C ASP A 181 11.99 17.61 19.37
N GLU A 182 13.16 18.26 19.38
CA GLU A 182 14.36 17.79 18.66
C GLU A 182 14.86 16.40 19.15
N GLU A 183 14.53 16.02 20.39
CA GLU A 183 14.94 14.76 21.00
C GLU A 183 13.97 13.61 20.72
N PHE A 184 12.73 13.91 20.32
CA PHE A 184 11.68 12.92 20.17
C PHE A 184 11.98 11.88 19.08
N LEU A 185 12.24 12.32 17.84
CA LEU A 185 12.53 11.42 16.73
C LEU A 185 13.81 10.59 16.95
N PRO A 186 14.95 11.17 17.40
CA PRO A 186 16.12 10.37 17.78
C PRO A 186 15.82 9.29 18.82
N GLU A 187 15.03 9.59 19.85
CA GLU A 187 14.69 8.63 20.91
C GLU A 187 13.80 7.50 20.37
N VAL A 188 12.81 7.81 19.52
CA VAL A 188 11.99 6.79 18.84
C VAL A 188 12.85 5.87 17.98
N PHE A 189 13.81 6.42 17.21
CA PHE A 189 14.67 5.61 16.34
C PHE A 189 15.62 4.74 17.15
N ALA A 190 16.17 5.26 18.25
CA ALA A 190 16.98 4.48 19.17
C ALA A 190 16.18 3.33 19.79
N GLN A 191 14.90 3.54 20.13
CA GLN A 191 14.05 2.47 20.65
C GLN A 191 13.65 1.42 19.61
N LEU A 192 13.37 1.84 18.36
CA LEU A 192 13.05 0.95 17.24
C LEU A 192 14.22 0.05 16.84
N THR A 193 15.45 0.52 17.01
CA THR A 193 16.69 -0.21 16.67
C THR A 193 17.26 -1.02 17.83
N ASN A 194 16.73 -0.85 19.05
CA ASN A 194 17.25 -1.52 20.23
C ASN A 194 16.70 -2.94 20.38
N GLU A 195 17.57 -3.93 20.38
CA GLU A 195 17.24 -5.35 20.60
C GLU A 195 16.49 -5.60 21.93
N ALA A 196 16.68 -4.74 22.93
CA ALA A 196 15.99 -4.84 24.22
C ALA A 196 14.50 -4.44 24.17
N THR A 197 14.06 -3.73 23.13
CA THR A 197 12.66 -3.30 22.93
C THR A 197 11.84 -4.34 22.15
N ALA A 198 12.32 -5.57 22.01
CA ALA A 198 11.72 -6.58 21.14
C ALA A 198 10.30 -7.01 21.56
N GLY A 199 9.51 -7.45 20.57
CA GLY A 199 8.16 -7.99 20.77
C GLY A 199 7.07 -6.93 20.72
N GLU A 200 6.08 -7.03 21.63
CA GLU A 200 4.86 -6.20 21.59
C GLU A 200 5.14 -4.70 21.66
N GLN A 201 6.19 -4.28 22.39
CA GLN A 201 6.56 -2.87 22.51
C GLN A 201 7.08 -2.29 21.17
N GLN A 202 7.89 -3.04 20.43
CA GLN A 202 8.35 -2.63 19.10
C GLN A 202 7.19 -2.51 18.11
N CYS A 203 6.25 -3.46 18.14
CA CYS A 203 5.06 -3.42 17.30
C CYS A 203 4.20 -2.19 17.60
N GLU A 204 3.94 -1.88 18.87
CA GLU A 204 3.15 -0.70 19.25
C GLU A 204 3.86 0.61 18.91
N LEU A 205 5.18 0.70 19.14
CA LEU A 205 5.98 1.86 18.73
C LEU A 205 5.96 2.04 17.22
N MET A 206 6.05 0.95 16.47
CA MET A 206 6.03 0.99 15.01
C MET A 206 4.65 1.38 14.45
N LYS A 207 3.56 0.91 15.05
CA LYS A 207 2.19 1.35 14.70
C LYS A 207 2.01 2.84 14.93
N PHE A 208 2.44 3.32 16.10
CA PHE A 208 2.41 4.74 16.41
C PHE A 208 3.24 5.54 15.41
N PHE A 209 4.47 5.11 15.10
CA PHE A 209 5.35 5.82 14.19
C PHE A 209 4.81 5.83 12.75
N LYS A 210 4.22 4.71 12.29
CA LYS A 210 3.49 4.65 11.01
C LYS A 210 2.36 5.68 10.96
N GLU A 211 1.52 5.75 11.99
CA GLU A 211 0.44 6.75 12.05
C GLU A 211 1.00 8.17 12.04
N PHE A 212 2.05 8.42 12.83
CA PHE A 212 2.74 9.70 12.87
C PHE A 212 3.29 10.11 11.49
N CYS A 213 3.90 9.19 10.74
CA CYS A 213 4.32 9.40 9.37
C CYS A 213 3.12 9.69 8.45
N ALA A 214 2.10 8.83 8.45
CA ALA A 214 0.92 8.99 7.60
C ALA A 214 0.27 10.38 7.79
N PHE A 215 0.10 10.83 9.03
CA PHE A 215 -0.41 12.17 9.31
C PHE A 215 0.56 13.27 8.89
N SER A 216 1.86 13.14 9.18
CA SER A 216 2.87 14.13 8.76
C SER A 216 2.87 14.35 7.24
N PHE A 217 2.74 13.28 6.46
CA PHE A 217 2.70 13.34 5.00
C PHE A 217 1.42 13.96 4.45
N THR A 218 0.29 13.84 5.17
CA THR A 218 -0.98 14.48 4.77
C THR A 218 -0.99 16.00 4.95
N LEU A 219 -0.03 16.58 5.66
CA LEU A 219 0.08 18.03 5.90
C LEU A 219 1.07 18.70 4.93
N PRO A 220 0.62 19.32 3.82
CA PRO A 220 1.53 19.79 2.78
C PRO A 220 2.48 20.89 3.25
N ALA A 221 2.03 21.73 4.19
CA ALA A 221 2.77 22.91 4.66
C ALA A 221 4.05 22.56 5.46
N LYS A 222 4.17 21.33 5.98
CA LYS A 222 5.25 20.89 6.88
C LYS A 222 5.96 19.62 6.44
N ARG A 223 5.48 18.99 5.35
CA ARG A 223 6.04 17.76 4.81
C ARG A 223 7.52 17.87 4.47
N ASP A 224 7.95 18.96 3.84
CA ASP A 224 9.34 19.12 3.40
C ASP A 224 10.30 19.27 4.59
N GLU A 225 9.87 19.98 5.64
CA GLU A 225 10.62 20.11 6.91
C GLU A 225 10.75 18.75 7.62
N PHE A 226 9.67 17.96 7.62
CA PHE A 226 9.68 16.62 8.17
C PHE A 226 10.60 15.67 7.39
N LEU A 227 10.51 15.66 6.05
CA LEU A 227 11.38 14.88 5.17
C LEU A 227 12.87 15.23 5.38
N GLN A 228 13.21 16.52 5.49
CA GLN A 228 14.57 16.94 5.79
C GLN A 228 15.04 16.45 7.16
N THR A 229 14.15 16.39 8.14
CA THR A 229 14.48 15.88 9.47
C THR A 229 14.73 14.37 9.44
N LEU A 230 13.86 13.59 8.79
CA LEU A 230 14.07 12.15 8.57
C LEU A 230 15.38 11.86 7.83
N ALA A 231 15.70 12.65 6.81
CA ALA A 231 16.95 12.51 6.06
C ALA A 231 18.19 12.80 6.92
N LYS A 232 18.16 13.88 7.73
CA LYS A 232 19.25 14.23 8.66
C LYS A 232 19.51 13.15 9.71
N LEU A 233 18.44 12.53 10.20
CA LEU A 233 18.52 11.45 11.20
C LEU A 233 18.93 10.11 10.60
N GLY A 234 19.06 9.99 9.28
CA GLY A 234 19.41 8.72 8.64
C GLY A 234 18.33 7.66 8.84
N PHE A 235 17.06 8.03 8.63
CA PHE A 235 15.94 7.11 8.83
C PHE A 235 15.93 5.93 7.85
N LEU A 236 16.41 6.10 6.61
CA LEU A 236 16.40 5.06 5.58
C LEU A 236 17.16 3.77 5.98
N PRO A 237 18.39 3.83 6.53
CA PRO A 237 19.05 2.66 7.10
C PRO A 237 18.24 1.97 8.22
N THR A 238 17.54 2.75 9.04
CA THR A 238 16.68 2.18 10.10
C THR A 238 15.50 1.45 9.48
N LEU A 239 14.89 2.04 8.44
CA LEU A 239 13.77 1.46 7.72
C LEU A 239 14.15 0.16 7.01
N GLU A 240 15.31 0.12 6.36
CA GLU A 240 15.91 -1.08 5.76
C GLU A 240 16.04 -2.21 6.79
N MET A 241 16.63 -1.93 7.94
CA MET A 241 16.75 -2.90 9.04
C MET A 241 15.38 -3.40 9.52
N LEU A 242 14.42 -2.49 9.72
CA LEU A 242 13.05 -2.84 10.16
C LEU A 242 12.32 -3.71 9.14
N MET A 243 12.55 -3.49 7.85
CA MET A 243 11.98 -4.33 6.79
C MET A 243 12.53 -5.75 6.82
N GLY A 244 13.82 -5.92 7.11
CA GLY A 244 14.49 -7.22 7.26
C GLY A 244 14.15 -7.99 8.55
N MET A 245 13.31 -7.46 9.44
CA MET A 245 12.90 -8.15 10.67
C MET A 245 11.90 -9.28 10.40
N ASP A 246 11.91 -10.32 11.24
CA ASP A 246 10.99 -11.47 11.14
C ASP A 246 9.53 -11.12 11.48
N ASP A 247 9.28 -10.04 12.22
CA ASP A 247 7.94 -9.63 12.62
C ASP A 247 7.15 -9.02 11.44
N LEU A 248 6.08 -9.71 11.04
CA LEU A 248 5.24 -9.30 9.90
C LEU A 248 4.54 -7.95 10.11
N GLN A 249 4.17 -7.58 11.34
CA GLN A 249 3.50 -6.30 11.60
C GLN A 249 4.49 -5.14 11.49
N VAL A 250 5.70 -5.32 12.02
CA VAL A 250 6.78 -4.33 11.91
C VAL A 250 7.16 -4.13 10.45
N ARG A 251 7.38 -5.22 9.72
CA ARG A 251 7.68 -5.19 8.28
C ARG A 251 6.60 -4.50 7.46
N ALA A 252 5.33 -4.85 7.66
CA ALA A 252 4.21 -4.22 6.95
C ALA A 252 4.13 -2.71 7.23
N ALA A 253 4.31 -2.31 8.48
CA ALA A 253 4.35 -0.90 8.84
C ALA A 253 5.55 -0.16 8.24
N ALA A 254 6.71 -0.81 8.13
CA ALA A 254 7.90 -0.24 7.50
C ALA A 254 7.66 -0.04 5.99
N THR A 255 7.08 -1.03 5.31
CA THR A 255 6.66 -0.94 3.91
C THR A 255 5.68 0.20 3.67
N ASP A 256 4.71 0.41 4.56
CA ASP A 256 3.78 1.54 4.47
C ASP A 256 4.51 2.88 4.58
N ILE A 257 5.47 3.01 5.49
CA ILE A 257 6.28 4.23 5.61
C ILE A 257 7.15 4.44 4.38
N LEU A 258 7.76 3.37 3.84
CA LEU A 258 8.51 3.44 2.58
C LEU A 258 7.64 3.92 1.43
N SER A 259 6.38 3.47 1.36
CA SER A 259 5.43 3.89 0.32
C SER A 259 5.20 5.40 0.35
N TYR A 260 5.05 6.00 1.53
CA TYR A 260 4.95 7.46 1.67
C TYR A 260 6.24 8.16 1.24
N LEU A 261 7.41 7.64 1.63
CA LEU A 261 8.69 8.23 1.24
C LEU A 261 8.88 8.20 -0.27
N VAL A 262 8.46 7.12 -0.94
CA VAL A 262 8.56 6.98 -2.40
C VAL A 262 7.53 7.85 -3.12
N GLU A 263 6.32 8.02 -2.57
CA GLU A 263 5.29 8.91 -3.11
C GLU A 263 5.72 10.38 -3.02
N PHE A 264 6.26 10.80 -1.89
CA PHE A 264 6.54 12.21 -1.61
C PHE A 264 7.99 12.64 -1.85
N SER A 265 8.95 11.71 -1.84
CA SER A 265 10.39 12.01 -1.99
C SER A 265 11.19 10.85 -2.62
N PRO A 266 10.85 10.41 -3.84
CA PRO A 266 11.52 9.27 -4.48
C PRO A 266 13.02 9.51 -4.69
N ALA A 267 13.42 10.75 -4.97
CA ALA A 267 14.83 11.11 -5.19
C ALA A 267 15.72 10.87 -3.96
N THR A 268 15.20 11.11 -2.75
CA THR A 268 15.96 10.84 -1.51
C THR A 268 16.19 9.35 -1.30
N VAL A 269 15.19 8.53 -1.60
CA VAL A 269 15.32 7.07 -1.54
C VAL A 269 16.30 6.57 -2.62
N GLN A 270 16.21 7.08 -3.85
CA GLN A 270 17.13 6.72 -4.95
C GLN A 270 18.58 7.09 -4.64
N GLN A 271 18.82 8.30 -4.12
CA GLN A 271 20.16 8.71 -3.69
C GLN A 271 20.72 7.82 -2.58
N PHE A 272 19.89 7.40 -1.64
CA PHE A 272 20.28 6.44 -0.61
C PHE A 272 20.70 5.10 -1.24
N VAL A 273 19.87 4.53 -2.13
CA VAL A 273 20.17 3.27 -2.84
C VAL A 273 21.47 3.37 -3.65
N MET A 274 21.75 4.50 -4.30
CA MET A 274 23.00 4.70 -5.04
C MET A 274 24.22 4.76 -4.10
N GLN A 275 24.10 5.43 -2.96
CA GLN A 275 25.18 5.50 -1.97
C GLN A 275 25.43 4.15 -1.30
N GLU A 276 24.36 3.42 -1.01
CA GLU A 276 24.39 2.07 -0.47
C GLU A 276 25.11 1.11 -1.43
N ALA A 277 24.74 1.13 -2.72
CA ALA A 277 25.39 0.33 -3.76
C ALA A 277 26.90 0.63 -3.90
N GLN A 278 27.35 1.86 -3.63
CA GLN A 278 28.77 2.21 -3.69
C GLN A 278 29.55 1.80 -2.43
N LYS A 279 28.91 1.76 -1.27
CA LYS A 279 29.55 1.57 0.05
C LYS A 279 29.46 0.13 0.57
N SER A 280 28.38 -0.57 0.25
CA SER A 280 28.06 -1.87 0.81
C SER A 280 28.40 -3.00 -0.16
N GLU A 281 29.23 -3.94 0.32
CA GLU A 281 29.37 -5.29 -0.26
C GLU A 281 28.41 -6.29 0.42
N ASN A 282 27.61 -5.86 1.40
CA ASN A 282 26.66 -6.73 2.09
C ASN A 282 25.41 -6.98 1.25
N ASP A 283 24.83 -8.18 1.40
CA ASP A 283 23.64 -8.64 0.66
C ASP A 283 22.33 -8.00 1.12
N THR A 284 22.27 -7.49 2.34
CA THR A 284 21.10 -6.77 2.87
C THR A 284 21.17 -5.34 2.36
N GLN A 285 20.47 -5.08 1.26
CA GLN A 285 20.28 -3.76 0.67
C GLN A 285 18.79 -3.47 0.55
N LEU A 286 18.38 -2.21 0.65
CA LEU A 286 16.95 -1.85 0.63
C LEU A 286 16.19 -2.41 -0.57
N ILE A 287 16.78 -2.33 -1.78
CA ILE A 287 16.15 -2.85 -3.00
C ILE A 287 16.10 -4.38 -3.00
N THR A 288 17.14 -5.04 -2.47
CA THR A 288 17.15 -6.50 -2.31
C THR A 288 16.04 -6.92 -1.37
N GLU A 289 15.90 -6.30 -0.20
CA GLU A 289 14.83 -6.59 0.76
C GLU A 289 13.43 -6.39 0.15
N VAL A 290 13.21 -5.31 -0.60
CA VAL A 290 11.95 -5.09 -1.34
C VAL A 290 11.67 -6.22 -2.33
N ILE A 291 12.67 -6.63 -3.13
CA ILE A 291 12.54 -7.74 -4.08
C ILE A 291 12.30 -9.06 -3.36
N GLU A 292 13.02 -9.34 -2.28
CA GLU A 292 12.89 -10.55 -1.48
C GLU A 292 11.48 -10.66 -0.89
N GLN A 293 10.91 -9.57 -0.38
CA GLN A 293 9.53 -9.59 0.13
C GLN A 293 8.51 -9.85 -0.98
N ILE A 294 8.71 -9.31 -2.18
CA ILE A 294 7.86 -9.60 -3.36
C ILE A 294 7.91 -11.10 -3.72
N ILE A 295 9.08 -11.75 -3.58
CA ILE A 295 9.28 -13.15 -3.95
C ILE A 295 8.87 -14.13 -2.83
N CYS A 296 9.18 -13.81 -1.58
CA CYS A 296 9.07 -14.73 -0.45
C CYS A 296 7.76 -14.63 0.33
N CYS A 297 6.99 -13.54 0.19
CA CYS A 297 5.80 -13.29 1.01
C CYS A 297 4.55 -12.91 0.19
N PRO A 298 4.04 -13.78 -0.71
CA PRO A 298 2.74 -13.55 -1.34
C PRO A 298 1.63 -13.89 -0.32
N ASP A 299 1.27 -12.95 0.59
CA ASP A 299 0.09 -13.12 1.44
C ASP A 299 -1.12 -12.39 0.83
N PRO A 300 -2.07 -13.12 0.23
CA PRO A 300 -3.27 -12.53 -0.36
C PRO A 300 -4.20 -11.85 0.67
N LYS A 301 -3.96 -12.01 1.99
CA LYS A 301 -4.77 -11.40 3.04
C LYS A 301 -4.39 -9.97 3.39
N PHE A 302 -3.18 -9.52 3.03
CA PHE A 302 -2.67 -8.22 3.49
C PHE A 302 -2.49 -7.15 2.40
N GLY A 303 -2.78 -7.45 1.13
CA GLY A 303 -2.71 -6.45 0.06
C GLY A 303 -1.31 -5.83 -0.17
N GLY A 304 -0.28 -6.37 0.48
CA GLY A 304 1.09 -5.84 0.49
C GLY A 304 1.84 -6.07 -0.82
N ASP A 305 1.51 -7.14 -1.55
CA ASP A 305 2.18 -7.52 -2.80
C ASP A 305 2.07 -6.41 -3.87
N ASN A 306 0.89 -5.78 -3.99
CA ASN A 306 0.70 -4.67 -4.92
C ASN A 306 1.47 -3.42 -4.47
N ASN A 307 1.51 -3.14 -3.16
CA ASN A 307 2.19 -1.94 -2.65
C ASN A 307 3.72 -2.03 -2.87
N LEU A 308 4.33 -3.19 -2.60
CA LEU A 308 5.77 -3.39 -2.85
C LEU A 308 6.11 -3.33 -4.34
N MET A 309 5.28 -3.90 -5.21
CA MET A 309 5.44 -3.78 -6.66
C MET A 309 5.32 -2.32 -7.13
N GLU A 310 4.37 -1.56 -6.58
CA GLU A 310 4.19 -0.13 -6.87
C GLU A 310 5.39 0.69 -6.38
N ILE A 311 5.92 0.40 -5.19
CA ILE A 311 7.14 1.00 -4.64
C ILE A 311 8.32 0.75 -5.58
N LEU A 312 8.58 -0.52 -5.93
CA LEU A 312 9.70 -0.88 -6.79
C LEU A 312 9.57 -0.23 -8.18
N CYS A 313 8.38 -0.31 -8.79
CA CYS A 313 8.09 0.36 -10.06
C CYS A 313 8.31 1.87 -9.96
N ALA A 314 7.84 2.51 -8.88
CA ALA A 314 8.02 3.95 -8.70
C ALA A 314 9.49 4.35 -8.55
N LEU A 315 10.29 3.51 -7.89
CA LEU A 315 11.72 3.73 -7.71
C LEU A 315 12.54 3.50 -8.97
N ILE A 316 12.13 2.61 -9.88
CA ILE A 316 12.89 2.28 -11.10
C ILE A 316 12.32 2.94 -12.37
N ASP A 317 11.18 3.64 -12.32
CA ASP A 317 10.58 4.30 -13.48
C ASP A 317 11.39 5.54 -13.93
N PRO A 318 12.03 5.51 -15.12
CA PRO A 318 12.78 6.65 -15.64
C PRO A 318 11.89 7.89 -15.83
N GLU A 319 10.60 7.72 -16.16
CA GLU A 319 9.70 8.86 -16.35
C GLU A 319 9.39 9.58 -15.04
N LYS A 320 9.30 8.84 -13.92
CA LYS A 320 9.14 9.45 -12.60
C LYS A 320 10.42 10.11 -12.12
N MET A 321 11.58 9.54 -12.45
CA MET A 321 12.88 10.14 -12.12
C MET A 321 13.15 11.45 -12.87
N LEU A 322 12.72 11.56 -14.13
CA LEU A 322 12.94 12.75 -14.97
C LEU A 322 12.40 14.05 -14.36
N ALA A 323 11.44 13.96 -13.44
CA ALA A 323 10.91 15.13 -12.73
C ALA A 323 11.95 15.79 -11.81
N VAL A 324 12.97 15.05 -11.37
CA VAL A 324 13.91 15.47 -10.30
C VAL A 324 15.38 15.22 -10.65
N ALA A 325 15.68 14.33 -11.61
CA ALA A 325 17.03 13.91 -11.97
C ALA A 325 17.36 14.12 -13.46
N SER A 326 18.65 14.25 -13.76
CA SER A 326 19.18 14.32 -15.13
C SER A 326 19.19 12.95 -15.82
N ASN A 327 19.22 12.94 -17.15
CA ASN A 327 19.32 11.69 -17.92
C ASN A 327 20.57 10.85 -17.55
N LEU A 328 21.65 11.49 -17.10
CA LEU A 328 22.86 10.79 -16.69
C LEU A 328 22.65 10.06 -15.36
N GLU A 329 22.08 10.71 -14.35
CA GLU A 329 21.80 10.11 -13.04
C GLU A 329 20.81 8.94 -13.17
N ILE A 330 19.81 9.08 -14.05
CA ILE A 330 18.87 7.98 -14.37
C ILE A 330 19.62 6.80 -14.99
N PHE A 331 20.52 7.08 -15.93
CA PHE A 331 21.32 6.04 -16.58
C PHE A 331 22.24 5.32 -15.56
N GLU A 332 22.90 6.07 -14.68
CA GLU A 332 23.75 5.52 -13.61
C GLU A 332 22.95 4.67 -12.62
N PHE A 333 21.77 5.14 -12.20
CA PHE A 333 20.88 4.38 -11.33
C PHE A 333 20.45 3.06 -11.99
N LEU A 334 20.06 3.09 -13.26
CA LEU A 334 19.69 1.89 -14.00
C LEU A 334 20.90 0.96 -14.20
N ASP A 335 22.10 1.48 -14.47
CA ASP A 335 23.32 0.66 -14.54
C ASP A 335 23.51 -0.13 -13.24
N ILE A 336 23.41 0.54 -12.08
CA ILE A 336 23.48 -0.11 -10.77
C ILE A 336 22.37 -1.15 -10.62
N PHE A 337 21.13 -0.83 -11.00
CA PHE A 337 20.00 -1.74 -10.87
C PHE A 337 20.17 -3.03 -11.68
N TYR A 338 20.64 -2.91 -12.93
CA TYR A 338 20.87 -4.06 -13.80
C TYR A 338 22.15 -4.85 -13.47
N ASP A 339 23.11 -4.23 -12.79
CA ASP A 339 24.29 -4.92 -12.30
C ASP A 339 23.99 -5.69 -11.01
N ARG A 340 23.30 -5.06 -10.05
CA ARG A 340 23.16 -5.55 -8.66
C ARG A 340 21.81 -6.13 -8.26
N TYR A 341 20.70 -5.72 -8.86
CA TYR A 341 19.37 -6.06 -8.31
C TYR A 341 18.53 -6.93 -9.26
N ILE A 342 18.65 -6.74 -10.58
CA ILE A 342 17.83 -7.47 -11.55
C ILE A 342 18.00 -9.00 -11.48
N HIS A 343 19.18 -9.47 -11.04
CA HIS A 343 19.44 -10.90 -10.93
C HIS A 343 18.72 -11.53 -9.74
N VAL A 344 18.52 -10.79 -8.63
CA VAL A 344 17.68 -11.21 -7.50
C VAL A 344 16.23 -11.35 -7.97
N LEU A 345 15.72 -10.33 -8.69
CA LEU A 345 14.36 -10.34 -9.24
C LEU A 345 14.11 -11.50 -10.21
N THR A 346 15.10 -11.84 -11.03
CA THR A 346 14.98 -12.90 -12.05
C THR A 346 15.33 -14.29 -11.53
N ALA A 347 15.88 -14.42 -10.32
CA ALA A 347 16.32 -15.69 -9.76
C ALA A 347 15.23 -16.77 -9.75
N PRO A 348 13.96 -16.51 -9.34
CA PRO A 348 12.91 -17.54 -9.36
C PRO A 348 12.63 -18.07 -10.76
N LEU A 349 12.63 -17.18 -11.76
CA LEU A 349 12.39 -17.52 -13.16
C LEU A 349 13.55 -18.32 -13.75
N LEU A 350 14.79 -17.94 -13.47
CA LEU A 350 15.97 -18.64 -13.97
C LEU A 350 16.14 -20.02 -13.34
N ALA A 351 15.80 -20.15 -12.04
CA ALA A 351 15.75 -21.43 -11.35
C ALA A 351 14.73 -22.36 -12.03
N ASP A 352 13.46 -21.95 -12.15
CA ASP A 352 12.37 -22.77 -12.69
C ASP A 352 12.58 -23.23 -14.14
N THR A 353 13.39 -22.49 -14.91
CA THR A 353 13.58 -22.70 -16.37
C THR A 353 14.95 -23.29 -16.73
N SER A 354 15.82 -23.58 -15.77
CA SER A 354 17.13 -24.19 -16.03
C SER A 354 17.04 -25.73 -16.10
N GLU A 355 17.44 -26.32 -17.24
CA GLU A 355 17.64 -27.78 -17.35
C GLU A 355 18.95 -28.24 -16.67
N GLU A 356 19.90 -27.33 -16.47
CA GLU A 356 21.22 -27.60 -15.88
C GLU A 356 21.57 -26.56 -14.79
N TRP A 357 21.29 -26.93 -13.54
CA TRP A 357 21.43 -26.11 -12.33
C TRP A 357 22.86 -25.66 -12.00
N TYR A 358 23.87 -26.27 -12.63
CA TYR A 358 25.27 -26.12 -12.24
C TYR A 358 25.94 -24.83 -12.76
N GLU A 359 25.44 -24.21 -13.84
CA GLU A 359 26.03 -22.97 -14.36
C GLU A 359 25.63 -21.72 -13.57
N ILE A 360 24.46 -21.72 -12.92
CA ILE A 360 24.01 -20.60 -12.05
C ILE A 360 24.84 -20.55 -10.76
N VAL A 361 25.22 -21.73 -10.24
CA VAL A 361 25.94 -21.92 -8.97
C VAL A 361 27.41 -21.46 -9.02
N TYR A 362 28.02 -21.38 -10.21
CA TYR A 362 29.45 -21.09 -10.35
C TYR A 362 29.80 -19.59 -10.44
N PHE A 363 28.81 -18.69 -10.50
CA PHE A 363 29.06 -17.26 -10.73
C PHE A 363 29.03 -16.40 -9.46
N ASP A 364 28.40 -16.86 -8.37
CA ASP A 364 28.29 -16.08 -7.15
C ASP A 364 28.01 -16.97 -5.92
N SER A 365 28.91 -16.96 -4.93
CA SER A 365 28.82 -17.79 -3.73
C SER A 365 27.72 -17.35 -2.76
N THR A 366 27.25 -16.11 -2.88
CA THR A 366 26.27 -15.52 -1.95
C THR A 366 24.84 -15.74 -2.45
N LEU A 367 24.66 -15.66 -3.78
CA LEU A 367 23.43 -16.11 -4.44
C LEU A 367 23.17 -17.60 -4.21
N PHE A 368 24.18 -18.41 -3.88
CA PHE A 368 24.03 -19.84 -3.60
C PHE A 368 23.12 -20.14 -2.40
N ILE A 369 23.26 -19.42 -1.27
CA ILE A 369 22.43 -19.65 -0.08
C ILE A 369 20.99 -19.20 -0.36
N PHE A 370 20.85 -18.00 -0.93
CA PHE A 370 19.55 -17.46 -1.33
C PHE A 370 18.84 -18.34 -2.36
N LEU A 371 19.55 -18.78 -3.41
CA LEU A 371 19.06 -19.76 -4.37
C LEU A 371 18.72 -21.05 -3.67
N VAL A 372 19.55 -21.62 -2.80
CA VAL A 372 19.24 -22.86 -2.06
C VAL A 372 17.98 -22.72 -1.20
N GLN A 373 17.70 -21.54 -0.65
CA GLN A 373 16.52 -21.26 0.17
C GLN A 373 15.25 -21.06 -0.68
N ILE A 374 15.34 -20.27 -1.76
CA ILE A 374 14.32 -20.18 -2.81
C ILE A 374 14.07 -21.54 -3.43
N MET A 375 15.12 -22.33 -3.63
CA MET A 375 15.09 -23.66 -4.19
C MET A 375 14.37 -24.62 -3.28
N ALA A 376 14.63 -24.59 -1.97
CA ALA A 376 13.88 -25.37 -1.00
C ALA A 376 12.39 -25.01 -1.00
N LEU A 377 12.05 -23.75 -1.29
CA LEU A 377 10.67 -23.27 -1.49
C LEU A 377 10.08 -23.68 -2.86
N LEU A 378 10.85 -23.64 -3.94
CA LEU A 378 10.42 -23.94 -5.32
C LEU A 378 10.40 -25.44 -5.65
N PHE A 379 11.35 -26.23 -5.14
CA PHE A 379 11.51 -27.65 -5.51
C PHE A 379 10.42 -28.56 -4.94
N LEU A 380 9.65 -28.11 -3.95
CA LEU A 380 8.78 -29.02 -3.23
C LEU A 380 7.45 -29.28 -3.93
N VAL A 381 6.93 -28.38 -4.76
CA VAL A 381 5.76 -28.64 -5.61
C VAL A 381 5.64 -27.53 -6.67
N GLU A 382 5.24 -27.83 -7.91
CA GLU A 382 4.56 -26.85 -8.77
C GLU A 382 3.28 -26.35 -8.06
N ASN A 383 3.41 -25.47 -7.07
CA ASN A 383 2.30 -24.95 -6.31
C ASN A 383 1.81 -23.64 -6.93
N TYR A 384 0.53 -23.37 -6.71
CA TYR A 384 -0.13 -22.16 -7.19
C TYR A 384 0.64 -20.88 -6.78
N GLN A 385 1.25 -20.87 -5.60
CA GLN A 385 2.10 -19.78 -5.08
C GLN A 385 3.33 -19.52 -5.96
N THR A 386 4.06 -20.56 -6.40
CA THR A 386 5.20 -20.40 -7.31
C THR A 386 4.77 -19.77 -8.63
N ALA A 387 3.59 -20.16 -9.14
CA ALA A 387 3.05 -19.58 -10.35
C ALA A 387 2.63 -18.11 -10.18
N GLU A 388 2.16 -17.71 -8.99
CA GLU A 388 1.90 -16.30 -8.65
C GLU A 388 3.19 -15.48 -8.59
N ILE A 389 4.22 -15.98 -7.90
CA ILE A 389 5.54 -15.32 -7.83
C ILE A 389 6.11 -15.10 -9.24
N LEU A 390 6.12 -16.14 -10.07
CA LEU A 390 6.60 -16.04 -11.45
C LEU A 390 5.75 -15.06 -12.28
N ALA A 391 4.44 -14.97 -12.03
CA ALA A 391 3.59 -13.99 -12.68
C ALA A 391 3.94 -12.56 -12.27
N SER A 392 4.16 -12.29 -10.97
CA SER A 392 4.59 -10.98 -10.46
C SER A 392 5.96 -10.57 -11.01
N VAL A 393 6.92 -11.51 -11.05
CA VAL A 393 8.24 -11.28 -11.67
C VAL A 393 8.09 -10.93 -13.15
N LEU A 394 7.27 -11.67 -13.91
CA LEU A 394 7.03 -11.37 -15.33
C LEU A 394 6.32 -10.04 -15.56
N GLU A 395 5.48 -9.59 -14.63
CA GLU A 395 4.85 -8.28 -14.68
C GLU A 395 5.87 -7.16 -14.48
N LEU A 396 6.75 -7.27 -13.49
CA LEU A 396 7.86 -6.33 -13.27
C LEU A 396 8.84 -6.32 -14.47
N LEU A 397 9.18 -7.48 -15.02
CA LEU A 397 10.02 -7.55 -16.22
C LEU A 397 9.32 -6.94 -17.44
N SER A 398 8.00 -7.13 -17.57
CA SER A 398 7.22 -6.48 -18.62
C SER A 398 7.26 -4.95 -18.48
N PHE A 399 7.15 -4.43 -17.25
CA PHE A 399 7.33 -3.01 -16.96
C PHE A 399 8.73 -2.52 -17.39
N CYS A 400 9.80 -3.25 -17.04
CA CYS A 400 11.16 -2.92 -17.44
C CYS A 400 11.36 -2.91 -18.96
N VAL A 401 10.70 -3.81 -19.70
CA VAL A 401 10.75 -3.84 -21.18
C VAL A 401 10.23 -2.54 -21.77
N GLU A 402 9.14 -2.00 -21.24
CA GLU A 402 8.53 -0.78 -21.75
C GLU A 402 9.33 0.47 -21.37
N ARG A 403 9.90 0.50 -20.16
CA ARG A 403 10.47 1.70 -19.56
C ARG A 403 11.98 1.82 -19.72
N HIS A 404 12.73 0.73 -19.59
CA HIS A 404 14.20 0.77 -19.45
C HIS A 404 14.96 0.61 -20.77
N LYS A 405 14.24 0.54 -21.91
CA LYS A 405 14.76 0.55 -23.29
C LYS A 405 16.08 -0.23 -23.47
N TYR A 406 17.21 0.47 -23.43
CA TYR A 406 18.55 -0.06 -23.71
C TYR A 406 18.98 -1.14 -22.69
N HIS A 407 18.87 -0.88 -21.38
CA HIS A 407 19.30 -1.81 -20.34
C HIS A 407 18.54 -3.13 -20.39
N MET A 408 17.20 -3.06 -20.45
CA MET A 408 16.37 -4.27 -20.52
C MET A 408 16.67 -5.09 -21.77
N LYS A 409 16.91 -4.42 -22.90
CA LYS A 409 17.27 -5.08 -24.17
C LYS A 409 18.54 -5.89 -24.06
N ILE A 410 19.60 -5.29 -23.50
CA ILE A 410 20.86 -6.00 -23.29
C ILE A 410 20.65 -7.17 -22.35
N PHE A 411 19.90 -6.98 -21.26
CA PHE A 411 19.67 -8.02 -20.28
C PHE A 411 18.90 -9.21 -20.88
N VAL A 412 17.79 -8.96 -21.58
CA VAL A 412 16.96 -9.99 -22.23
C VAL A 412 17.79 -10.83 -23.19
N ILE A 413 18.61 -10.19 -24.04
CA ILE A 413 19.43 -10.88 -25.04
C ILE A 413 20.57 -11.65 -24.36
N LYS A 414 21.31 -11.02 -23.43
CA LYS A 414 22.49 -11.61 -22.77
C LYS A 414 22.13 -12.83 -21.92
N LYS A 415 20.96 -12.84 -21.29
CA LYS A 415 20.51 -13.94 -20.40
C LYS A 415 19.57 -14.94 -21.08
N ASP A 416 19.31 -14.77 -22.38
CA ASP A 416 18.32 -15.54 -23.15
C ASP A 416 16.95 -15.59 -22.45
N LEU A 417 16.54 -14.45 -21.88
CA LEU A 417 15.44 -14.37 -20.92
C LEU A 417 14.10 -14.74 -21.55
N LEU A 418 13.85 -14.33 -22.80
CA LEU A 418 12.58 -14.61 -23.47
C LEU A 418 12.42 -16.11 -23.74
N ARG A 419 13.49 -16.80 -24.18
CA ARG A 419 13.45 -18.25 -24.37
C ARG A 419 13.05 -18.96 -23.08
N ARG A 420 13.70 -18.58 -21.98
CA ARG A 420 13.42 -19.11 -20.64
C ARG A 420 11.98 -18.87 -20.22
N THR A 421 11.50 -17.63 -20.36
CA THR A 421 10.09 -17.29 -20.10
C THR A 421 9.10 -18.12 -20.92
N LEU A 422 9.41 -18.41 -22.19
CA LEU A 422 8.51 -19.16 -23.06
C LEU A 422 8.39 -20.65 -22.69
N VAL A 423 9.28 -21.20 -21.85
CA VAL A 423 9.10 -22.54 -21.25
C VAL A 423 7.79 -22.60 -20.45
N LEU A 424 7.45 -21.49 -19.77
CA LEU A 424 6.25 -21.36 -18.94
C LEU A 424 4.93 -21.44 -19.75
N MET A 425 4.99 -21.36 -21.08
CA MET A 425 3.81 -21.61 -21.95
C MET A 425 3.22 -23.01 -21.75
N LYS A 426 4.04 -23.96 -21.27
CA LYS A 426 3.62 -25.34 -20.96
C LYS A 426 3.03 -25.51 -19.54
N SER A 427 3.02 -24.44 -18.72
CA SER A 427 2.54 -24.52 -17.34
C SER A 427 1.08 -25.01 -17.24
N LYS A 428 0.78 -25.74 -16.18
CA LYS A 428 -0.59 -26.12 -15.81
C LYS A 428 -1.45 -24.89 -15.45
N HIS A 429 -0.81 -23.84 -14.94
CA HIS A 429 -1.47 -22.59 -14.55
C HIS A 429 -1.61 -21.68 -15.78
N LYS A 430 -2.83 -21.58 -16.32
CA LYS A 430 -3.08 -20.83 -17.56
C LYS A 430 -2.81 -19.33 -17.45
N PHE A 431 -2.97 -18.74 -16.27
CA PHE A 431 -2.62 -17.32 -16.06
C PHE A 431 -1.11 -17.09 -16.23
N LEU A 432 -0.26 -18.00 -15.76
CA LEU A 432 1.19 -17.89 -15.90
C LEU A 432 1.62 -17.98 -17.38
N ALA A 433 1.05 -18.93 -18.13
CA ALA A 433 1.28 -19.02 -19.57
C ALA A 433 0.84 -17.73 -20.32
N LEU A 434 -0.26 -17.09 -19.87
CA LEU A 434 -0.68 -15.80 -20.41
C LEU A 434 0.30 -14.68 -20.05
N CYS A 435 0.89 -14.67 -18.85
CA CYS A 435 1.93 -13.71 -18.47
C CYS A 435 3.17 -13.85 -19.35
N ALA A 436 3.64 -15.08 -19.60
CA ALA A 436 4.77 -15.33 -20.51
C ALA A 436 4.49 -14.83 -21.94
N LEU A 437 3.28 -15.09 -22.46
CA LEU A 437 2.88 -14.60 -23.77
C LEU A 437 2.78 -13.06 -23.80
N ARG A 438 2.25 -12.43 -22.74
CA ARG A 438 2.18 -10.97 -22.61
C ARG A 438 3.58 -10.35 -22.59
N PHE A 439 4.54 -10.97 -21.90
CA PHE A 439 5.93 -10.53 -21.89
C PHE A 439 6.52 -10.53 -23.32
N MET A 440 6.35 -11.62 -24.08
CA MET A 440 6.75 -11.68 -25.49
C MET A 440 6.06 -10.58 -26.33
N ARG A 441 4.75 -10.38 -26.10
CA ARG A 441 3.95 -9.37 -26.80
C ARG A 441 4.41 -7.93 -26.52
N ARG A 442 4.89 -7.63 -25.29
CA ARG A 442 5.50 -6.33 -24.95
C ARG A 442 6.81 -6.11 -25.70
N ILE A 443 7.69 -7.13 -25.74
CA ILE A 443 8.96 -7.06 -26.48
C ILE A 443 8.72 -6.79 -27.96
N ILE A 444 7.84 -7.56 -28.61
CA ILE A 444 7.49 -7.37 -30.02
C ILE A 444 6.83 -6.01 -30.26
N GLY A 445 6.08 -5.50 -29.28
CA GLY A 445 5.45 -4.18 -29.32
C GLY A 445 6.44 -3.02 -29.50
N LEU A 446 7.69 -3.19 -29.08
CA LEU A 446 8.74 -2.17 -29.25
C LEU A 446 9.22 -2.06 -30.70
N LYS A 447 8.94 -3.06 -31.55
CA LYS A 447 9.35 -3.14 -32.96
C LYS A 447 10.85 -2.94 -33.19
N ASP A 448 11.66 -3.33 -32.21
CA ASP A 448 13.11 -3.16 -32.27
C ASP A 448 13.77 -4.26 -33.10
N GLU A 449 14.71 -3.88 -33.97
CA GLU A 449 15.39 -4.82 -34.87
C GLU A 449 16.22 -5.87 -34.13
N LEU A 450 16.89 -5.51 -33.03
CA LEU A 450 17.71 -6.47 -32.28
C LEU A 450 16.85 -7.52 -31.59
N TYR A 451 15.70 -7.13 -31.04
CA TYR A 451 14.74 -8.08 -30.51
C TYR A 451 14.17 -8.98 -31.60
N ASN A 452 13.81 -8.40 -32.75
CA ASN A 452 13.29 -9.17 -33.87
C ASN A 452 14.32 -10.21 -34.35
N ASN A 453 15.59 -9.82 -34.51
CA ASN A 453 16.70 -10.73 -34.84
C ASN A 453 16.88 -11.84 -33.81
N TYR A 454 16.88 -11.49 -32.53
CA TYR A 454 16.97 -12.46 -31.45
C TYR A 454 15.81 -13.48 -31.48
N ILE A 455 14.57 -13.02 -31.70
CA ILE A 455 13.38 -13.86 -31.77
C ILE A 455 13.43 -14.84 -32.94
N THR A 456 13.81 -14.37 -34.14
CA THR A 456 13.86 -15.23 -35.34
C THR A 456 15.02 -16.21 -35.29
N LEU A 457 16.23 -15.76 -34.97
CA LEU A 457 17.41 -16.61 -34.85
C LEU A 457 17.21 -17.71 -33.80
N GLY A 458 16.53 -17.36 -32.70
CA GLY A 458 16.22 -18.30 -31.62
C GLY A 458 15.02 -19.22 -31.88
N ASN A 459 14.29 -19.01 -32.99
CA ASN A 459 13.00 -19.63 -33.29
C ASN A 459 11.96 -19.54 -32.15
N LEU A 460 11.88 -18.38 -31.49
CA LEU A 460 11.12 -18.24 -30.25
C LEU A 460 9.58 -18.25 -30.43
N PHE A 461 9.08 -18.33 -31.67
CA PHE A 461 7.66 -18.55 -31.94
C PHE A 461 7.22 -20.01 -31.74
N GLU A 462 8.14 -20.97 -31.72
CA GLU A 462 7.80 -22.39 -31.63
C GLU A 462 6.93 -22.74 -30.40
N PRO A 463 7.25 -22.29 -29.16
CA PRO A 463 6.38 -22.55 -28.00
C PRO A 463 4.97 -21.95 -28.15
N VAL A 464 4.85 -20.80 -28.84
CA VAL A 464 3.56 -20.15 -29.09
C VAL A 464 2.73 -20.92 -30.11
N VAL A 465 3.37 -21.35 -31.20
CA VAL A 465 2.72 -22.17 -32.23
C VAL A 465 2.26 -23.50 -31.61
N ASN A 466 3.13 -24.18 -30.87
CA ASN A 466 2.79 -25.42 -30.19
C ASN A 466 1.59 -25.23 -29.23
N ALA A 467 1.54 -24.15 -28.47
CA ALA A 467 0.40 -23.83 -27.61
C ALA A 467 -0.92 -23.65 -28.41
N VAL A 468 -0.88 -23.08 -29.62
CA VAL A 468 -2.06 -23.00 -30.51
C VAL A 468 -2.49 -24.40 -30.97
N LEU A 469 -1.54 -25.27 -31.29
CA LEU A 469 -1.81 -26.63 -31.77
C LEU A 469 -2.40 -27.52 -30.66
N ASP A 470 -1.86 -27.45 -29.45
CA ASP A 470 -2.36 -28.20 -28.29
C ASP A 470 -3.82 -27.82 -27.94
N ASN A 471 -4.23 -26.61 -28.32
CA ASN A 471 -5.57 -26.08 -28.12
C ASN A 471 -6.41 -26.06 -29.41
N ARG A 472 -6.08 -26.88 -30.43
CA ARG A 472 -6.78 -26.97 -31.74
C ARG A 472 -8.30 -26.96 -31.62
N ASN A 473 -8.86 -27.74 -30.70
CA ASN A 473 -10.31 -27.96 -30.56
C ASN A 473 -10.97 -27.17 -29.42
N LYS A 474 -10.21 -26.37 -28.66
CA LYS A 474 -10.73 -25.58 -27.54
C LYS A 474 -10.65 -24.09 -27.86
N CYS A 475 -11.73 -23.34 -27.64
CA CYS A 475 -11.69 -21.88 -27.63
C CYS A 475 -11.42 -21.45 -26.19
N ASN A 476 -10.16 -21.18 -25.86
CA ASN A 476 -9.78 -20.71 -24.54
C ASN A 476 -8.98 -19.39 -24.63
N LEU A 477 -8.86 -18.71 -23.50
CA LEU A 477 -8.22 -17.40 -23.41
C LEU A 477 -6.78 -17.41 -23.94
N LEU A 478 -6.01 -18.48 -23.65
CA LEU A 478 -4.64 -18.63 -24.14
C LEU A 478 -4.58 -18.65 -25.66
N LYS A 479 -5.43 -19.45 -26.32
CA LYS A 479 -5.51 -19.48 -27.79
C LYS A 479 -5.88 -18.13 -28.36
N SER A 480 -6.88 -17.45 -27.79
CA SER A 480 -7.27 -16.11 -28.24
C SER A 480 -6.13 -15.10 -28.11
N ALA A 481 -5.35 -15.18 -27.02
CA ALA A 481 -4.18 -14.32 -26.82
C ALA A 481 -3.05 -14.63 -27.82
N CYS A 482 -2.79 -15.91 -28.12
CA CYS A 482 -1.81 -16.26 -29.15
C CYS A 482 -2.23 -15.72 -30.53
N MET A 483 -3.53 -15.80 -30.86
CA MET A 483 -4.05 -15.24 -32.09
C MET A 483 -3.96 -13.71 -32.13
N GLU A 484 -4.19 -13.01 -31.00
CA GLU A 484 -3.96 -11.56 -30.91
C GLU A 484 -2.52 -11.20 -31.20
N LEU A 485 -1.54 -11.96 -30.70
CA LEU A 485 -0.12 -11.70 -30.97
C LEU A 485 0.19 -11.75 -32.47
N PHE A 486 -0.26 -12.81 -33.17
CA PHE A 486 -0.06 -12.94 -34.62
C PHE A 486 -0.80 -11.84 -35.41
N GLU A 487 -2.01 -11.50 -34.97
CA GLU A 487 -2.80 -10.43 -35.57
C GLU A 487 -2.17 -9.05 -35.36
N PHE A 488 -1.53 -8.82 -34.21
CA PHE A 488 -0.75 -7.61 -33.94
C PHE A 488 0.45 -7.50 -34.89
N ILE A 489 1.26 -8.56 -35.01
CA ILE A 489 2.40 -8.60 -35.94
C ILE A 489 1.94 -8.29 -37.36
N ARG A 490 0.80 -8.87 -37.78
CA ARG A 490 0.18 -8.60 -39.06
C ARG A 490 -0.24 -7.15 -39.21
N LYS A 491 -0.96 -6.57 -38.24
CA LYS A 491 -1.48 -5.19 -38.31
C LYS A 491 -0.36 -4.16 -38.30
N GLU A 492 0.62 -4.33 -37.43
CA GLU A 492 1.77 -3.42 -37.28
C GLU A 492 2.83 -3.58 -38.35
N ASP A 493 2.66 -4.56 -39.26
CA ASP A 493 3.51 -4.78 -40.44
C ASP A 493 4.98 -5.08 -40.11
N ILE A 494 5.23 -5.93 -39.11
CA ILE A 494 6.59 -6.26 -38.68
C ILE A 494 7.19 -7.30 -39.63
N GLN A 495 7.63 -6.85 -40.81
CA GLN A 495 8.02 -7.69 -41.95
C GLN A 495 8.98 -8.83 -41.59
N PHE A 496 9.98 -8.54 -40.76
CA PHE A 496 10.98 -9.53 -40.36
C PHE A 496 10.39 -10.70 -39.58
N LEU A 497 9.42 -10.44 -38.70
CA LEU A 497 8.70 -11.48 -37.96
C LEU A 497 7.67 -12.18 -38.85
N ILE A 498 7.00 -11.45 -39.76
CA ILE A 498 6.07 -12.02 -40.74
C ILE A 498 6.77 -13.06 -41.59
N ALA A 499 7.95 -12.73 -42.14
CA ALA A 499 8.76 -13.65 -42.93
C ALA A 499 9.10 -14.92 -42.15
N HIS A 500 9.65 -14.78 -40.94
CA HIS A 500 9.98 -15.92 -40.09
C HIS A 500 8.78 -16.82 -39.80
N ILE A 501 7.61 -16.24 -39.50
CA ILE A 501 6.41 -17.01 -39.19
C ILE A 501 5.92 -17.80 -40.40
N VAL A 502 5.86 -17.15 -41.57
CA VAL A 502 5.37 -17.80 -42.80
C VAL A 502 6.34 -18.88 -43.26
N GLU A 503 7.65 -18.60 -43.26
CA GLU A 503 8.66 -19.54 -43.75
C GLU A 503 8.79 -20.80 -42.86
N ASN A 504 8.66 -20.65 -41.53
CA ASN A 504 8.90 -21.77 -40.61
C ASN A 504 7.63 -22.50 -40.14
N PHE A 505 6.46 -21.85 -40.18
CA PHE A 505 5.25 -22.40 -39.54
C PHE A 505 4.00 -22.43 -40.43
N SER A 506 4.05 -21.98 -41.69
CA SER A 506 2.87 -21.95 -42.57
C SER A 506 2.18 -23.31 -42.68
N ASP A 507 2.92 -24.37 -43.00
CA ASP A 507 2.38 -25.73 -43.18
C ASP A 507 1.68 -26.24 -41.91
N THR A 508 2.27 -25.95 -40.75
CA THR A 508 1.76 -26.36 -39.45
C THR A 508 0.47 -25.62 -39.09
N LEU A 509 0.36 -24.34 -39.47
CA LEU A 509 -0.75 -23.45 -39.14
C LEU A 509 -1.93 -23.54 -40.12
N GLU A 510 -1.73 -24.01 -41.36
CA GLU A 510 -2.82 -24.28 -42.34
C GLU A 510 -3.87 -25.27 -41.82
N SER A 511 -3.46 -26.14 -40.89
CA SER A 511 -4.33 -27.15 -40.26
C SER A 511 -5.24 -26.60 -39.14
N VAL A 512 -5.18 -25.30 -38.80
CA VAL A 512 -5.95 -24.68 -37.71
C VAL A 512 -7.12 -23.86 -38.28
N LYS A 513 -8.34 -24.01 -37.71
CA LYS A 513 -9.60 -23.37 -38.17
C LYS A 513 -9.60 -21.82 -38.22
N TYR A 514 -8.55 -21.14 -37.75
CA TYR A 514 -8.45 -19.67 -37.71
C TYR A 514 -7.72 -19.10 -38.93
N PHE A 515 -8.24 -19.46 -40.10
CA PHE A 515 -7.63 -19.26 -41.41
C PHE A 515 -7.30 -17.79 -41.71
N HIS A 516 -8.11 -16.83 -41.25
CA HIS A 516 -8.02 -15.44 -41.71
C HIS A 516 -6.75 -14.68 -41.25
N THR A 517 -6.28 -14.86 -40.00
CA THR A 517 -5.07 -14.16 -39.52
C THR A 517 -3.81 -14.68 -40.23
N PHE A 518 -3.67 -16.00 -40.34
CA PHE A 518 -2.52 -16.62 -41.00
C PHE A 518 -2.52 -16.43 -42.52
N GLN A 519 -3.69 -16.47 -43.16
CA GLN A 519 -3.81 -16.05 -44.56
C GLN A 519 -3.37 -14.60 -44.75
N GLY A 520 -3.81 -13.70 -43.87
CA GLY A 520 -3.43 -12.30 -43.95
C GLY A 520 -1.93 -12.07 -43.75
N LEU A 521 -1.26 -12.87 -42.91
CA LEU A 521 0.21 -12.87 -42.78
C LEU A 521 0.88 -13.34 -44.08
N LYS A 522 0.38 -14.42 -44.70
CA LYS A 522 0.89 -14.95 -45.97
C LYS A 522 0.73 -13.94 -47.11
N THR A 523 -0.43 -13.27 -47.21
CA THR A 523 -0.65 -12.22 -48.20
C THR A 523 0.32 -11.05 -48.02
N LYS A 524 0.59 -10.61 -46.78
CA LYS A 524 1.57 -9.55 -46.52
C LYS A 524 3.00 -9.97 -46.91
N TYR A 525 3.38 -11.19 -46.58
CA TYR A 525 4.69 -11.75 -46.98
C TYR A 525 4.86 -11.79 -48.51
N GLU A 526 3.85 -12.26 -49.23
CA GLU A 526 3.87 -12.32 -50.71
C GLU A 526 3.95 -10.92 -51.34
N GLN A 527 3.24 -9.93 -50.76
CA GLN A 527 3.30 -8.53 -51.20
C GLN A 527 4.70 -7.93 -51.01
N GLU A 528 5.32 -8.12 -49.85
CA GLU A 528 6.67 -7.61 -49.58
C GLU A 528 7.71 -8.27 -50.50
N LYS A 529 7.62 -9.59 -50.69
CA LYS A 529 8.51 -10.32 -51.60
C LYS A 529 8.38 -9.83 -53.05
N TYR A 530 7.16 -9.53 -53.49
CA TYR A 530 6.93 -8.95 -54.82
C TYR A 530 7.54 -7.54 -54.93
N GLN A 531 7.36 -6.68 -53.92
CA GLN A 531 7.94 -5.33 -53.89
C GLN A 531 9.47 -5.33 -53.86
N GLN A 532 10.09 -6.26 -53.13
CA GLN A 532 11.55 -6.41 -53.10
C GLN A 532 12.09 -6.86 -54.47
N ASN A 533 11.39 -7.77 -55.14
CA ASN A 533 11.75 -8.20 -56.49
C ASN A 533 11.57 -7.10 -57.55
N GLU A 534 10.60 -6.19 -57.39
CA GLU A 534 10.45 -5.02 -58.25
C GLU A 534 11.51 -3.94 -58.01
N LYS A 535 12.08 -3.83 -56.80
CA LYS A 535 13.17 -2.88 -56.50
C LYS A 535 14.55 -3.36 -56.96
N LEU A 536 14.72 -4.67 -57.18
CA LEU A 536 15.96 -5.27 -57.68
C LEU A 536 16.05 -5.33 -59.21
N ASN A 537 14.93 -5.13 -59.91
CA ASN A 537 14.85 -4.98 -61.36
C ASN A 537 14.80 -3.50 -61.75
#